data_AF-A0A914SUU7-F1
#
_entry.id   AF-A0A914SUU7-F1
#
_cell.length_a   1.000
_cell.length_b   1.000
_cell.length_c   1.000
_cell.angle_alpha   90.00
_cell.angle_beta   90.00
_cell.angle_gamma   90.00
#
_symmetry.space_group_name_H-M   'P 1'
#
loop_
_entity.id
_entity.type
_entity.pdbx_description
1 polymer ?
#
loop_
_entity_poly.entity_id
_entity_poly.type
_entity_poly.pdbx_seq_one_letter_code
_entity_poly.pdbx_strand_id
1 'polypeptide(L)' 'MTSRITRLWQPGNPQNRVFFPDFWLRLVETPSVGYNRLPKNAAKFEIEPKMSRYDVQEYLEK' A
#
# COMPACT_ATOMS: atom_id res chain seq x y z
N MET A 1 -10.94 10.48 0.79
CA MET A 1 -11.11 10.80 -0.66
C MET A 1 -9.78 11.33 -1.15
N THR A 2 -9.18 10.76 -2.20
CA THR A 2 -8.06 11.44 -2.86
C THR A 2 -8.61 12.55 -3.74
N SER A 3 -7.96 13.70 -3.77
CA SER A 3 -8.36 14.83 -4.64
C SER A 3 -7.98 14.60 -6.11
N ARG A 4 -7.23 13.54 -6.42
CA ARG A 4 -6.67 13.31 -7.75
C ARG A 4 -7.48 12.30 -8.54
N ILE A 5 -7.88 12.70 -9.74
CA ILE A 5 -8.50 11.81 -10.72
C ILE A 5 -7.39 10.96 -11.36
N THR A 6 -7.52 9.63 -11.27
CA THR A 6 -6.59 8.70 -11.91
C THR A 6 -6.72 8.79 -13.42
N ARG A 7 -5.58 8.85 -14.13
CA ARG A 7 -5.59 8.84 -15.59
C ARG A 7 -6.03 7.48 -16.12
N LEU A 8 -6.88 7.49 -17.13
CA LEU A 8 -7.22 6.29 -17.88
C LEU A 8 -5.97 5.81 -18.65
N TRP A 9 -5.62 4.54 -18.46
CA TRP A 9 -4.54 3.94 -19.22
C TRP A 9 -4.98 3.62 -20.65
N GLN A 10 -4.12 3.88 -21.63
CA GLN A 10 -4.31 3.56 -23.04
C GLN A 10 -3.04 2.93 -23.61
N PRO A 11 -3.13 2.05 -24.63
CA PRO A 11 -1.95 1.48 -25.28
C PRO A 11 -1.04 2.58 -25.84
N GLY A 12 0.26 2.49 -25.56
CA GLY A 12 1.26 3.48 -25.96
C GLY A 12 1.44 4.65 -24.98
N ASN A 13 0.61 4.76 -23.94
CA ASN A 13 0.84 5.75 -22.89
C ASN A 13 2.10 5.43 -22.08
N PRO A 14 2.81 6.47 -21.61
CA PRO A 14 3.93 6.27 -20.69
C PRO A 14 3.46 5.64 -19.38
N GLN A 15 4.40 5.01 -18.67
CA GLN A 15 4.16 4.46 -17.35
C GLN A 15 3.59 5.53 -16.41
N ASN A 16 2.50 5.20 -15.71
CA ASN A 16 1.94 6.10 -14.70
C ASN A 16 2.88 6.18 -13.50
N ARG A 17 3.25 7.40 -13.09
CA ARG A 17 4.17 7.66 -11.97
C ARG A 17 3.52 8.61 -10.98
N VAL A 18 3.51 8.22 -9.72
CA VAL A 18 2.99 9.01 -8.60
C VAL A 18 4.16 9.49 -7.77
N PHE A 19 4.48 10.79 -7.84
CA PHE A 19 5.60 11.37 -7.08
C PHE A 19 5.22 11.72 -5.64
N PHE A 20 3.98 12.14 -5.44
CA PHE A 20 3.46 12.50 -4.14
C PHE A 20 2.18 11.71 -3.87
N PRO A 21 2.31 10.51 -3.27
CA PRO A 21 1.17 9.70 -2.92
C PRO A 21 0.37 10.37 -1.80
N ASP A 22 -0.94 10.38 -1.96
CA ASP A 22 -1.90 10.93 -1.00
C ASP A 22 -2.54 9.79 -0.21
N PHE A 23 -1.74 8.86 0.29
CA PHE A 23 -2.22 7.71 1.07
C PHE A 23 -1.27 7.45 2.24
N TRP A 24 -1.81 6.80 3.27
CA TRP A 24 -1.04 6.44 4.46
C TRP A 24 -1.08 4.94 4.69
N LEU A 25 -0.05 4.46 5.37
CA LEU A 25 0.10 3.10 5.83
C LEU A 25 0.62 3.16 7.26
N ARG A 26 0.01 2.38 8.17
CA ARG A 26 0.39 2.31 9.58
C ARG A 26 0.78 0.88 9.93
N LEU A 27 1.95 0.72 10.55
CA LEU A 27 2.35 -0.55 11.15
C LEU A 27 1.52 -0.79 12.41
N VAL A 28 0.90 -1.96 12.48
CA VAL A 28 0.12 -2.37 13.65
C VAL A 28 0.96 -3.33 14.48
N GLU A 29 1.00 -3.08 15.80
CA GLU A 29 1.64 -3.99 16.72
C GLU A 29 0.87 -5.30 16.78
N THR A 30 1.58 -6.40 16.55
CA THR A 30 1.02 -7.75 16.60
C THR A 30 1.46 -8.44 17.89
N PRO A 31 0.56 -9.15 18.58
CA PRO A 31 0.91 -9.81 19.83
C PRO A 31 1.99 -10.89 19.60
N SER A 32 2.92 -10.99 20.54
CA SER A 32 4.02 -11.97 20.50
C SER A 32 3.59 -13.40 20.82
N VAL A 33 2.37 -13.56 21.36
CA VAL A 33 1.80 -14.82 21.82
C VAL A 33 0.34 -14.97 21.33
N GLY A 34 -0.12 -16.21 21.23
CA GLY A 34 -1.51 -16.54 20.87
C GLY A 34 -1.74 -16.83 19.37
N TYR A 35 -3.01 -17.07 19.02
CA TYR A 35 -3.44 -17.46 17.67
C TYR A 35 -3.20 -16.36 16.62
N ASN A 36 -3.28 -15.09 17.03
CA ASN A 36 -3.09 -13.93 16.15
C ASN A 36 -1.61 -13.53 15.97
N ARG A 37 -0.67 -14.38 16.39
CA ARG A 37 0.77 -14.11 16.23
C ARG A 37 1.16 -14.21 14.77
N LEU A 38 1.84 -13.18 14.27
CA LEU A 38 2.44 -13.24 12.94
C LEU A 38 3.78 -14.00 12.96
N PRO A 39 4.13 -14.70 11.86
CA PRO A 39 5.48 -15.21 11.64
C PRO A 39 6.54 -14.09 11.73
N LYS A 40 7.79 -14.45 12.06
CA LYS A 40 8.89 -13.48 12.22
C LYS A 40 9.19 -12.65 10.97
N ASN A 41 8.82 -13.14 9.80
CA ASN A 41 8.99 -12.52 8.49
C ASN A 41 7.71 -11.84 7.96
N ALA A 42 6.69 -11.70 8.79
CA ALA A 42 5.42 -11.07 8.41
C ALA A 42 5.15 -9.85 9.27
N ALA A 43 4.69 -8.77 8.62
CA ALA A 43 4.24 -7.55 9.27
C ALA A 43 2.77 -7.30 8.93
N LYS A 44 2.02 -6.73 9.86
CA LYS A 44 0.63 -6.34 9.65
C LYS A 44 0.53 -4.83 9.51
N PHE A 45 -0.15 -4.40 8.46
CA PHE A 45 -0.37 -3.00 8.18
C PHE A 45 -1.86 -2.69 8.14
N GLU A 46 -2.22 -1.55 8.69
CA GLU A 46 -3.46 -0.86 8.38
C GLU A 46 -3.19 0.07 7.19
N ILE A 47 -4.01 -0.09 6.16
CA ILE A 47 -3.90 0.65 4.90
C ILE A 47 -5.22 1.32 4.59
N GLU A 48 -5.17 2.37 3.78
CA GLU A 48 -6.38 2.93 3.21
C GLU A 48 -7.05 1.95 2.23
N PRO A 49 -8.39 1.86 2.19
CA PRO A 49 -9.11 0.94 1.29
C PRO A 49 -8.86 1.15 -0.21
N LYS A 50 -8.32 2.32 -0.59
CA LYS A 50 -8.01 2.66 -1.98
C LYS A 50 -6.68 2.10 -2.46
N MET A 51 -5.83 1.62 -1.55
CA MET A 51 -4.54 1.02 -1.91
C MET A 51 -4.71 -0.45 -2.27
N SER A 52 -4.08 -0.85 -3.37
CA SER A 52 -3.95 -2.26 -3.74
C SER A 52 -2.72 -2.89 -3.10
N ARG A 53 -2.63 -4.22 -3.16
CA ARG A 53 -1.44 -4.97 -2.75
C ARG A 53 -0.18 -4.54 -3.51
N TYR A 54 -0.32 -4.18 -4.80
CA TYR A 54 0.80 -3.73 -5.62
C TYR A 54 1.30 -2.36 -5.17
N ASP A 55 0.38 -1.44 -4.83
CA ASP A 55 0.76 -0.11 -4.32
C ASP A 55 1.52 -0.21 -3.00
N VAL A 56 1.10 -1.13 -2.11
CA VAL A 56 1.78 -1.37 -0.83
C VAL A 56 3.19 -1.91 -1.05
N GLN A 57 3.36 -2.85 -1.99
CA GLN A 57 4.68 -3.40 -2.31
C GLN A 57 5.60 -2.32 -2.88
N GLU A 58 5.13 -1.57 -3.87
CA GLU A 58 5.91 -0.50 -4.51
C GLU A 58 6.28 0.62 -3.51
N TYR A 59 5.36 0.96 -2.60
CA TYR A 59 5.60 1.97 -1.56
C TYR A 59 6.61 1.54 -0.49
N LEU A 60 6.74 0.24 -0.22
CA LEU A 60 7.72 -0.27 0.75
C LEU A 60 9.08 -0.58 0.11
N GLU A 61 9.10 -0.90 -1.18
CA GLU A 61 10.34 -1.19 -1.92
C GLU A 61 11.10 0.07 -2.37
N LYS A 62 10.39 1.16 -2.67
CA LYS A 62 10.95 2.43 -3.17
C LYS A 62 11.03 3.49 -2.09
#